data_AF-A0A2K2V9R7-F1
#
_entry.id   AF-A0A2K2V9R7-F1
#
_cell.length_a   1.000
_cell.length_b   1.000
_cell.length_c   1.000
_cell.angle_alpha   90.00
_cell.angle_beta   90.00
_cell.angle_gamma   90.00
#
_symmetry.space_group_name_H-M   'P 1'
#
loop_
_entity.id
_entity.type
_entity.pdbx_description
1 polymer ?
#
loop_
_entity_poly.entity_id
_entity_poly.type
_entity_poly.pdbx_seq_one_letter_code
_entity_poly.pdbx_strand_id
1 'polypeptide(L)'
;MSSTITDWISAISQLAFLVIFMLLFLGFNQKFQIYISSRNIKLKLGILERMMNESQSKTVSYMRNLGLEKPEQVVEKGINYFTIEPVNIEPTDIIKRMDTLFSTREERLEGLIKDVLPNAGKVERSIASTALEISAALTFVYKYVRHLLIMGQKTNNWILIMQLEMVLPMIIKQAEAYSKALDVFLDGKPIGDGAGPLLVHRIVGPTASPTEIVKDTVYYEAQIENRKVYLIKASGPESNVGHPGFAVEELLKRLNERGEKVGMIVTVDAALKLEGENTGEVAEGAGA
;
A
#
# COMPACT_ATOMS: atom_id res chain seq x y z
N MET A 1 -14.00 10.31 -72.82
CA MET A 1 -12.65 10.38 -72.21
C MET A 1 -12.68 10.70 -70.72
N SER A 2 -13.67 11.44 -70.21
CA SER A 2 -13.83 11.66 -68.76
C SER A 2 -14.27 10.41 -67.99
N SER A 3 -15.12 9.57 -68.59
CA SER A 3 -15.65 8.34 -67.97
C SER A 3 -14.56 7.32 -67.63
N THR A 4 -13.62 7.08 -68.54
CA THR A 4 -12.54 6.12 -68.33
C THR A 4 -11.60 6.51 -67.19
N ILE A 5 -11.33 7.81 -67.02
CA ILE A 5 -10.46 8.30 -65.93
C ILE A 5 -11.17 8.17 -64.58
N THR A 6 -12.46 8.50 -64.51
CA THR A 6 -13.27 8.29 -63.30
C THR A 6 -13.39 6.81 -62.94
N ASP A 7 -13.47 5.91 -63.93
CA ASP A 7 -13.50 4.47 -63.71
C ASP A 7 -12.18 3.97 -63.11
N TRP A 8 -11.03 4.41 -63.63
CA TRP A 8 -9.72 4.08 -63.06
C TRP A 8 -9.53 4.65 -61.66
N ILE A 9 -9.95 5.89 -61.39
CA ILE A 9 -9.91 6.50 -60.05
C ILE A 9 -10.78 5.70 -59.08
N SER A 10 -11.98 5.29 -59.51
CA SER A 10 -12.89 4.49 -58.69
C SER A 10 -12.31 3.10 -58.38
N ALA A 11 -11.69 2.46 -59.36
CA ALA A 11 -11.05 1.15 -59.21
C ALA A 11 -9.84 1.23 -58.26
N ILE A 12 -9.02 2.28 -58.37
CA ILE A 12 -7.89 2.53 -57.47
C ILE A 12 -8.39 2.81 -56.04
N SER A 13 -9.46 3.60 -55.89
CA SER A 13 -10.06 3.90 -54.58
C SER A 13 -10.64 2.64 -53.92
N GLN A 14 -11.34 1.80 -54.69
CA GLN A 14 -11.86 0.52 -54.21
C GLN A 14 -10.73 -0.44 -53.82
N LEU A 15 -9.67 -0.52 -54.62
CA LEU A 15 -8.49 -1.33 -54.30
C LEU A 15 -7.83 -0.85 -53.00
N ALA A 16 -7.65 0.46 -52.84
CA ALA A 16 -7.09 1.05 -51.62
C ALA A 16 -7.97 0.78 -50.39
N PHE A 17 -9.29 0.91 -50.52
CA PHE A 17 -10.24 0.58 -49.47
C PHE A 17 -10.15 -0.91 -49.09
N LEU A 18 -10.05 -1.81 -50.07
CA LEU A 18 -9.96 -3.25 -49.85
C LEU A 18 -8.63 -3.62 -49.15
N VAL A 19 -7.52 -2.98 -49.53
CA VAL A 19 -6.22 -3.17 -48.86
C VAL A 19 -6.27 -2.65 -47.41
N ILE A 20 -6.84 -1.48 -47.16
CA ILE A 20 -6.99 -0.93 -45.80
C ILE A 20 -7.91 -1.81 -44.95
N PHE A 21 -9.02 -2.26 -45.52
CA PHE A 21 -9.96 -3.16 -44.86
C PHE A 21 -9.30 -4.50 -44.53
N MET A 22 -8.50 -5.04 -45.45
CA MET A 22 -7.74 -6.27 -45.25
C MET A 22 -6.68 -6.10 -44.14
N LEU A 23 -5.97 -4.97 -44.09
CA LEU A 23 -5.03 -4.67 -43.01
C LEU A 23 -5.70 -4.56 -41.64
N LEU A 24 -6.89 -3.97 -41.57
CA LEU A 24 -7.70 -3.93 -40.35
C LEU A 24 -8.16 -5.33 -39.92
N PHE A 25 -8.60 -6.16 -40.88
CA PHE A 25 -9.12 -7.51 -40.61
C PHE A 25 -8.02 -8.52 -40.24
N LEU A 26 -6.82 -8.39 -40.82
CA LEU A 26 -5.66 -9.22 -40.52
C LEU A 26 -4.99 -8.91 -39.16
N GLY A 27 -5.55 -7.98 -38.39
CA GLY A 27 -5.03 -7.63 -37.06
C GLY A 27 -3.70 -6.88 -37.10
N PHE A 28 -3.32 -6.29 -38.24
CA PHE A 28 -2.10 -5.46 -38.33
C PHE A 28 -2.16 -4.27 -37.37
N ASN A 29 -3.36 -3.70 -37.19
CA ASN A 29 -3.63 -2.68 -36.18
C ASN A 29 -3.25 -3.18 -34.77
N GLN A 30 -3.59 -4.41 -34.39
CA GLN A 30 -3.33 -4.92 -33.04
C GLN A 30 -1.82 -5.03 -32.73
N LYS A 31 -1.02 -5.53 -33.68
CA LYS A 31 0.45 -5.62 -33.51
C LYS A 31 1.08 -4.24 -33.41
N PHE A 32 0.59 -3.28 -34.20
CA PHE A 32 1.04 -1.90 -34.14
C PHE A 32 0.67 -1.24 -32.80
N GLN A 33 -0.55 -1.44 -32.30
CA GLN A 33 -0.96 -0.97 -30.97
C GLN A 33 -0.09 -1.56 -29.86
N ILE A 34 0.15 -2.88 -29.87
CA ILE A 34 1.03 -3.54 -28.90
C ILE A 34 2.41 -2.89 -28.89
N TYR A 35 2.97 -2.58 -30.07
CA TYR A 35 4.28 -1.95 -30.18
C TYR A 35 4.31 -0.56 -29.51
N ILE A 36 3.33 0.29 -29.82
CA ILE A 36 3.24 1.65 -29.26
C ILE A 36 3.01 1.60 -27.75
N SER A 37 1.96 0.89 -27.30
CA SER A 37 1.61 0.78 -25.88
C SER A 37 2.73 0.16 -25.07
N SER A 38 3.40 -0.88 -25.59
CA SER A 38 4.58 -1.47 -24.95
C SER A 38 5.70 -0.47 -24.74
N ARG A 39 5.96 0.41 -25.71
CA ARG A 39 7.00 1.44 -25.59
C ARG A 39 6.65 2.44 -24.50
N ASN A 40 5.40 2.89 -24.45
CA ASN A 40 4.91 3.80 -23.40
C ASN A 40 5.01 3.17 -22.01
N ILE A 41 4.60 1.90 -21.87
CA ILE A 41 4.73 1.15 -20.63
C ILE A 41 6.20 1.01 -20.22
N LYS A 42 7.12 0.71 -21.15
CA LYS A 42 8.56 0.61 -20.84
C LYS A 42 9.14 1.89 -20.27
N LEU A 43 8.77 3.06 -20.83
CA LEU A 43 9.22 4.35 -20.30
C LEU A 43 8.75 4.57 -18.86
N LYS A 44 7.47 4.28 -18.61
CA LYS A 44 6.84 4.37 -17.28
C LYS A 44 7.41 3.33 -16.30
N LEU A 45 7.75 2.13 -16.77
CA LEU A 45 8.38 1.08 -15.97
C LEU A 45 9.77 1.51 -15.45
N GLY A 46 10.51 2.33 -16.21
CA GLY A 46 11.77 2.91 -15.76
C GLY A 46 11.61 3.83 -14.54
N ILE A 47 10.44 4.46 -14.36
CA ILE A 47 10.13 5.26 -13.16
C ILE A 47 10.00 4.33 -11.94
N LEU A 48 9.26 3.22 -12.08
CA LEU A 48 9.11 2.22 -11.02
C LEU A 48 10.45 1.56 -10.67
N GLU A 49 11.28 1.28 -11.67
CA GLU A 49 12.63 0.73 -11.49
C GLU A 49 13.51 1.66 -10.67
N ARG A 50 13.48 2.96 -10.97
CA ARG A 50 14.21 3.96 -10.21
C ARG A 50 13.73 4.02 -8.75
N MET A 51 12.42 4.05 -8.51
CA MET A 51 11.86 4.07 -7.16
C MET A 51 12.24 2.83 -6.36
N MET A 52 12.21 1.65 -6.98
CA MET A 52 12.66 0.39 -6.39
C MET A 52 14.15 0.45 -6.03
N ASN A 53 15.02 0.88 -6.94
CA ASN A 53 16.46 0.92 -6.69
C ASN A 53 16.81 1.94 -5.60
N GLU A 54 16.17 3.11 -5.63
CA GLU A 54 16.33 4.16 -4.61
C GLU A 54 15.85 3.68 -3.24
N SER A 55 14.70 2.99 -3.16
CA SER A 55 14.18 2.46 -1.89
C SER A 55 15.14 1.44 -1.29
N GLN A 56 15.63 0.49 -2.09
CA GLN A 56 16.61 -0.51 -1.65
C GLN A 56 17.90 0.15 -1.15
N SER A 57 18.42 1.12 -1.90
CA SER A 57 19.62 1.85 -1.51
C SER A 57 19.43 2.60 -0.20
N LYS A 58 18.27 3.24 0.02
CA LYS A 58 17.95 3.96 1.26
C LYS A 58 17.83 3.00 2.45
N THR A 59 17.13 1.89 2.29
CA THR A 59 17.02 0.83 3.33
C THR A 59 18.39 0.28 3.70
N VAL A 60 19.24 -0.03 2.71
CA VAL A 60 20.62 -0.52 2.92
C VAL A 60 21.45 0.50 3.70
N SER A 61 21.41 1.78 3.29
CA SER A 61 22.13 2.85 3.99
C SER A 61 21.66 3.04 5.43
N TYR A 62 20.36 2.96 5.68
CA TYR A 62 19.80 3.06 7.03
C TYR A 62 20.27 1.90 7.94
N MET A 63 20.17 0.66 7.46
CA MET A 63 20.64 -0.50 8.22
C MET A 63 22.16 -0.47 8.46
N ARG A 64 22.94 0.03 7.50
CA ARG A 64 24.39 0.23 7.67
C ARG A 64 24.69 1.24 8.78
N ASN A 65 23.94 2.35 8.83
CA ASN A 65 24.11 3.37 9.87
C ASN A 65 23.77 2.85 11.28
N LEU A 66 22.91 1.83 11.37
CA LEU A 66 22.61 1.12 12.62
C LEU A 66 23.67 0.07 13.02
N GLY A 67 24.76 -0.06 12.24
CA GLY A 67 25.91 -0.91 12.57
C GLY A 67 25.92 -2.27 11.88
N LEU A 68 25.07 -2.50 10.87
CA LEU A 68 25.08 -3.76 10.12
C LEU A 68 26.19 -3.78 9.06
N GLU A 69 27.06 -4.80 9.10
CA GLU A 69 28.18 -4.93 8.15
C GLU A 69 27.76 -5.32 6.73
N LYS A 70 26.76 -6.22 6.60
CA LYS A 70 26.29 -6.77 5.31
C LYS A 70 24.77 -6.59 5.09
N PRO A 71 24.28 -5.34 5.04
CA PRO A 71 22.86 -5.04 4.86
C PRO A 71 22.28 -5.55 3.54
N GLU A 72 23.06 -5.61 2.46
CA GLU A 72 22.58 -5.99 1.13
C GLU A 72 21.95 -7.38 1.10
N GLN A 73 22.59 -8.36 1.74
CA GLN A 73 22.11 -9.75 1.76
C GLN A 73 20.82 -9.90 2.57
N VAL A 74 20.66 -9.08 3.61
CA VAL A 74 19.45 -9.07 4.45
C VAL A 74 18.30 -8.44 3.68
N VAL A 75 18.56 -7.30 3.04
CA VAL A 75 17.56 -6.60 2.22
C VAL A 75 17.11 -7.47 1.05
N GLU A 76 18.03 -8.13 0.34
CA GLU A 76 17.68 -9.05 -0.75
C GLU A 76 16.82 -10.22 -0.28
N LYS A 77 17.15 -10.83 0.86
CA LYS A 77 16.34 -11.91 1.45
C LYS A 77 14.96 -11.42 1.89
N GLY A 78 14.91 -10.25 2.54
CA GLY A 78 13.67 -9.66 3.04
C GLY A 78 12.72 -9.24 1.93
N ILE A 79 13.23 -8.67 0.84
CA ILE A 79 12.44 -8.26 -0.33
C ILE A 79 11.81 -9.45 -1.06
N ASN A 80 12.48 -10.61 -1.04
CA ASN A 80 11.97 -11.82 -1.67
C ASN A 80 11.09 -12.66 -0.72
N TYR A 81 10.84 -12.21 0.51
CA TYR A 81 9.89 -12.83 1.41
C TYR A 81 8.47 -12.50 0.95
N PHE A 82 7.66 -13.54 0.70
CA PHE A 82 6.26 -13.39 0.29
C PHE A 82 5.36 -14.18 1.25
N THR A 83 4.19 -13.61 1.56
CA THR A 83 3.15 -14.26 2.34
C THR A 83 2.12 -14.87 1.40
N ILE A 84 1.72 -16.11 1.67
CA ILE A 84 0.71 -16.81 0.87
C ILE A 84 -0.66 -16.49 1.47
N GLU A 85 -1.48 -15.73 0.75
CA GLU A 85 -2.84 -15.39 1.17
C GLU A 85 -3.74 -16.65 1.30
N PRO A 86 -4.68 -16.66 2.26
CA PRO A 86 -5.59 -17.79 2.43
C PRO A 86 -6.56 -17.88 1.26
N VAL A 87 -6.90 -19.10 0.84
CA VAL A 87 -7.86 -19.33 -0.25
C VAL A 87 -9.26 -18.88 0.21
N ASN A 88 -9.93 -18.08 -0.62
CA ASN A 88 -11.20 -17.34 -0.39
C ASN A 88 -12.47 -18.17 -0.02
N ILE A 89 -12.37 -19.38 0.51
CA ILE A 89 -13.51 -20.32 0.52
C ILE A 89 -14.45 -20.18 1.73
N GLU A 90 -14.13 -19.44 2.81
CA GLU A 90 -15.01 -19.42 4.02
C GLU A 90 -15.20 -18.06 4.72
N PRO A 91 -16.38 -17.40 4.61
CA PRO A 91 -16.64 -16.04 5.13
C PRO A 91 -16.44 -15.84 6.64
N THR A 92 -16.69 -16.86 7.47
CA THR A 92 -16.73 -16.70 8.94
C THR A 92 -15.37 -16.79 9.63
N ASP A 93 -14.38 -17.41 8.99
CA ASP A 93 -13.05 -17.65 9.58
C ASP A 93 -11.93 -16.90 8.84
N ILE A 94 -12.25 -16.26 7.70
CA ILE A 94 -11.29 -15.45 6.93
C ILE A 94 -10.70 -14.34 7.80
N ILE A 95 -11.51 -13.63 8.60
CA ILE A 95 -11.02 -12.51 9.42
C ILE A 95 -9.96 -13.00 10.43
N LYS A 96 -10.24 -14.09 11.16
CA LYS A 96 -9.30 -14.67 12.12
C LYS A 96 -8.04 -15.22 11.47
N ARG A 97 -8.17 -15.83 10.29
CA ARG A 97 -7.02 -16.34 9.52
C ARG A 97 -6.17 -15.20 8.95
N MET A 98 -6.80 -14.14 8.46
CA MET A 98 -6.10 -12.93 8.00
C MET A 98 -5.35 -12.29 9.16
N ASP A 99 -6.00 -12.13 10.32
CA ASP A 99 -5.36 -11.62 11.53
C ASP A 99 -4.13 -12.47 11.90
N THR A 100 -4.31 -13.79 12.05
CA THR A 100 -3.21 -14.73 12.34
C THR A 100 -2.08 -14.62 11.32
N LEU A 101 -2.40 -14.49 10.04
CA LEU A 101 -1.44 -14.38 8.94
C LEU A 101 -0.67 -13.05 8.98
N PHE A 102 -1.36 -11.93 9.25
CA PHE A 102 -0.72 -10.63 9.41
C PHE A 102 0.18 -10.60 10.65
N SER A 103 -0.30 -11.09 11.80
CA SER A 103 0.50 -11.17 13.03
C SER A 103 1.72 -12.07 12.84
N THR A 104 1.57 -13.23 12.20
CA THR A 104 2.71 -14.13 11.91
C THR A 104 3.73 -13.47 10.98
N ARG A 105 3.25 -12.71 9.97
CA ARG A 105 4.13 -11.97 9.05
C ARG A 105 4.90 -10.89 9.78
N GLU A 106 4.21 -10.10 10.61
CA GLU A 106 4.80 -9.03 11.43
C GLU A 106 5.86 -9.60 12.38
N GLU A 107 5.51 -10.61 13.19
CA GLU A 107 6.44 -11.25 14.13
C GLU A 107 7.68 -11.81 13.44
N ARG A 108 7.52 -12.38 12.25
CA ARG A 108 8.66 -12.92 11.50
C ARG A 108 9.58 -11.83 10.98
N LEU A 109 9.03 -10.73 10.49
CA LEU A 109 9.82 -9.56 10.06
C LEU A 109 10.52 -8.89 11.23
N GLU A 110 9.81 -8.66 12.33
CA GLU A 110 10.39 -8.13 13.57
C GLU A 110 11.51 -9.04 14.10
N GLY A 111 11.30 -10.36 14.07
CA GLY A 111 12.31 -11.35 14.45
C GLY A 111 13.56 -11.29 13.57
N LEU A 112 13.39 -11.23 12.24
CA LEU A 112 14.51 -11.10 11.30
C LEU A 112 15.32 -9.83 11.57
N ILE A 113 14.65 -8.70 11.79
CA ILE A 113 15.33 -7.42 12.08
C ILE A 113 16.02 -7.47 13.45
N LYS A 114 15.40 -8.09 14.45
CA LYS A 114 15.99 -8.26 15.80
C LYS A 114 17.25 -9.12 15.76
N ASP A 115 17.27 -10.19 14.97
CA ASP A 115 18.43 -11.08 14.84
C ASP A 115 19.59 -10.38 14.13
N VAL A 116 19.28 -9.51 13.17
CA VAL A 116 20.27 -8.79 12.35
C VAL A 116 20.77 -7.52 13.03
N LEU A 117 19.91 -6.80 13.76
CA LEU A 117 20.20 -5.55 14.46
C LEU A 117 19.88 -5.68 15.97
N PRO A 118 20.59 -6.54 16.71
CA PRO A 118 20.28 -6.79 18.13
C PRO A 118 20.54 -5.57 19.04
N ASN A 119 21.45 -4.68 18.62
CA ASN A 119 21.87 -3.51 19.39
C ASN A 119 21.03 -2.25 19.10
N ALA A 120 20.13 -2.29 18.11
CA ALA A 120 19.28 -1.15 17.76
C ALA A 120 18.08 -1.04 18.72
N GLY A 121 17.65 0.19 19.01
CA GLY A 121 16.48 0.45 19.84
C GLY A 121 15.18 -0.06 19.20
N LYS A 122 14.07 -0.05 19.96
CA LYS A 122 12.77 -0.55 19.49
C LYS A 122 12.26 0.27 18.29
N VAL A 123 12.41 1.59 18.34
CA VAL A 123 11.97 2.51 17.29
C VAL A 123 12.80 2.33 16.02
N GLU A 124 14.13 2.27 16.12
CA GLU A 124 15.02 2.09 14.97
C GLU A 124 14.78 0.75 14.27
N ARG A 125 14.51 -0.32 15.04
CA ARG A 125 14.13 -1.63 14.47
C ARG A 125 12.78 -1.58 13.77
N SER A 126 11.81 -0.88 14.34
CA SER A 126 10.49 -0.67 13.69
C SER A 126 10.66 0.07 12.36
N ILE A 127 11.42 1.17 12.34
CA ILE A 127 11.71 1.93 11.10
C ILE A 127 12.46 1.07 10.08
N ALA A 128 13.45 0.27 10.50
CA ALA A 128 14.18 -0.63 9.61
C ALA A 128 13.27 -1.71 9.00
N SER A 129 12.33 -2.25 9.78
CA SER A 129 11.32 -3.20 9.33
C SER A 129 10.41 -2.56 8.27
N THR A 130 9.82 -1.41 8.57
CA THR A 130 8.96 -0.67 7.65
C THR A 130 9.68 -0.28 6.36
N ALA A 131 10.94 0.16 6.46
CA ALA A 131 11.74 0.49 5.29
C ALA A 131 11.99 -0.73 4.38
N LEU A 132 12.18 -1.91 4.98
CA LEU A 132 12.31 -3.17 4.25
C LEU A 132 10.99 -3.57 3.58
N GLU A 133 9.86 -3.42 4.27
CA GLU A 133 8.53 -3.71 3.72
C GLU A 133 8.17 -2.81 2.54
N ILE A 134 8.41 -1.50 2.65
CA ILE A 134 8.17 -0.56 1.55
C ILE A 134 9.05 -0.92 0.35
N SER A 135 10.33 -1.24 0.58
CA SER A 135 11.23 -1.70 -0.48
C SER A 135 10.78 -3.01 -1.12
N ALA A 136 10.24 -3.94 -0.35
CA ALA A 136 9.65 -5.18 -0.85
C ALA A 136 8.42 -4.90 -1.73
N ALA A 137 7.52 -4.02 -1.27
CA ALA A 137 6.33 -3.62 -2.01
C ALA A 137 6.67 -2.95 -3.36
N LEU A 138 7.60 -1.99 -3.38
CA LEU A 138 8.05 -1.34 -4.61
C LEU A 138 8.71 -2.33 -5.58
N THR A 139 9.48 -3.27 -5.04
CA THR A 139 10.09 -4.35 -5.83
C THR A 139 9.03 -5.26 -6.45
N PHE A 140 8.01 -5.63 -5.67
CA PHE A 140 6.89 -6.44 -6.16
C PHE A 140 6.14 -5.72 -7.29
N VAL A 141 5.79 -4.43 -7.10
CA VAL A 141 5.10 -3.61 -8.12
C VAL A 141 5.90 -3.57 -9.42
N TYR A 142 7.20 -3.30 -9.37
CA TYR A 142 8.07 -3.30 -10.56
C TYR A 142 8.07 -4.68 -11.26
N LYS A 143 8.30 -5.76 -10.49
CA LYS A 143 8.34 -7.14 -11.03
C LYS A 143 7.01 -7.52 -11.67
N TYR A 144 5.89 -7.17 -11.04
CA TYR A 144 4.54 -7.50 -11.51
C TYR A 144 4.19 -6.77 -12.81
N VAL A 145 4.41 -5.44 -12.88
CA VAL A 145 4.18 -4.66 -14.11
C VAL A 145 5.07 -5.16 -15.25
N ARG A 146 6.36 -5.43 -14.96
CA ARG A 146 7.30 -6.01 -15.93
C ARG A 146 6.84 -7.38 -16.43
N HIS A 147 6.33 -8.22 -15.53
CA HIS A 147 5.81 -9.54 -15.87
C HIS A 147 4.61 -9.45 -16.82
N LEU A 148 3.62 -8.61 -16.52
CA LEU A 148 2.45 -8.38 -17.38
C LEU A 148 2.84 -7.84 -18.75
N LEU A 149 3.78 -6.89 -18.83
CA LEU A 149 4.30 -6.39 -20.10
C LEU A 149 4.92 -7.51 -20.95
N ILE A 150 5.80 -8.32 -20.35
CA ILE A 150 6.46 -9.43 -21.06
C ILE A 150 5.43 -10.48 -21.49
N MET A 151 4.47 -10.80 -20.64
CA MET A 151 3.39 -11.75 -20.95
C MET A 151 2.55 -11.26 -22.12
N GLY A 152 2.10 -10.00 -22.11
CA GLY A 152 1.30 -9.42 -23.19
C GLY A 152 2.04 -9.40 -24.52
N GLN A 153 3.36 -9.14 -24.50
CA GLN A 153 4.20 -9.21 -25.69
C GLN A 153 4.35 -10.64 -26.23
N LYS A 154 4.64 -11.61 -25.36
CA LYS A 154 4.82 -13.01 -25.76
C LYS A 154 3.55 -13.67 -26.29
N THR A 155 2.41 -13.33 -25.69
CA THR A 155 1.10 -13.86 -26.08
C THR A 155 0.45 -13.07 -27.21
N ASN A 156 1.07 -11.97 -27.66
CA ASN A 156 0.49 -11.02 -28.61
C ASN A 156 -0.92 -10.54 -28.17
N ASN A 157 -1.13 -10.41 -26.86
CA ASN A 157 -2.41 -10.04 -26.26
C ASN A 157 -2.48 -8.52 -26.10
N TRP A 158 -3.05 -7.86 -27.12
CA TRP A 158 -3.19 -6.41 -27.16
C TRP A 158 -4.10 -5.85 -26.05
N ILE A 159 -5.13 -6.61 -25.65
CA ILE A 159 -6.07 -6.20 -24.60
C ILE A 159 -5.35 -6.08 -23.26
N LEU A 160 -4.52 -7.08 -22.91
CA LEU A 160 -3.75 -7.08 -21.67
C LEU A 160 -2.77 -5.90 -21.63
N ILE A 161 -2.08 -5.63 -22.74
CA ILE A 161 -1.14 -4.50 -22.84
C ILE A 161 -1.89 -3.16 -22.68
N MET A 162 -3.05 -3.00 -23.29
CA MET A 162 -3.83 -1.78 -23.17
C MET A 162 -4.37 -1.57 -21.74
N GLN A 163 -4.90 -2.62 -21.11
CA GLN A 163 -5.33 -2.58 -19.70
C GLN A 163 -4.19 -2.14 -18.79
N LEU A 164 -2.99 -2.71 -19.00
CA LEU A 164 -1.81 -2.32 -18.26
C LEU A 164 -1.48 -0.84 -18.49
N GLU A 165 -1.47 -0.37 -19.73
CA GLU A 165 -1.18 1.04 -20.05
C GLU A 165 -2.16 2.01 -19.38
N MET A 166 -3.44 1.67 -19.34
CA MET A 166 -4.50 2.49 -18.73
C MET A 166 -4.39 2.57 -17.21
N VAL A 167 -4.06 1.47 -16.52
CA VAL A 167 -3.99 1.44 -15.05
C VAL A 167 -2.63 1.90 -14.51
N LEU A 168 -1.58 1.85 -15.34
CA LEU A 168 -0.20 2.17 -14.94
C LEU A 168 -0.01 3.55 -14.29
N PRO A 169 -0.68 4.64 -14.70
CA PRO A 169 -0.59 5.92 -13.99
C PRO A 169 -1.02 5.83 -12.53
N MET A 170 -2.08 5.06 -12.24
CA MET A 170 -2.56 4.86 -10.87
C MET A 170 -1.56 4.05 -10.05
N ILE A 171 -0.98 2.99 -10.64
CA ILE A 171 0.09 2.21 -10.01
C ILE A 171 1.31 3.10 -9.70
N ILE A 172 1.71 3.98 -10.62
CA ILE A 172 2.83 4.92 -10.39
C ILE A 172 2.50 5.88 -9.25
N LYS A 173 1.30 6.47 -9.22
CA LYS A 173 0.87 7.37 -8.14
C LYS A 173 0.92 6.67 -6.77
N GLN A 174 0.53 5.39 -6.72
CA GLN A 174 0.64 4.58 -5.51
C GLN A 174 2.11 4.30 -5.13
N ALA A 175 2.96 3.93 -6.09
CA ALA A 175 4.39 3.72 -5.85
C ALA A 175 5.10 5.01 -5.39
N GLU A 176 4.72 6.17 -5.93
CA GLU A 176 5.20 7.48 -5.47
C GLU A 176 4.83 7.75 -4.01
N ALA A 177 3.61 7.38 -3.59
CA ALA A 177 3.20 7.51 -2.21
C ALA A 177 4.05 6.64 -1.28
N TYR A 178 4.31 5.39 -1.65
CA TYR A 178 5.23 4.51 -0.92
C TYR A 178 6.66 5.08 -0.85
N SER A 179 7.18 5.56 -1.97
CA SER A 179 8.53 6.13 -2.05
C SER A 179 8.68 7.37 -1.15
N LYS A 180 7.67 8.26 -1.14
CA LYS A 180 7.65 9.43 -0.24
C LYS A 180 7.48 9.03 1.22
N ALA A 181 6.65 8.03 1.51
CA ALA A 181 6.46 7.52 2.86
C ALA A 181 7.77 6.97 3.44
N LEU A 182 8.57 6.26 2.62
CA LEU A 182 9.88 5.78 3.04
C LEU A 182 10.78 6.90 3.57
N ASP A 183 10.86 8.03 2.84
CA ASP A 183 11.69 9.17 3.27
C ASP A 183 11.25 9.73 4.62
N VAL A 184 9.94 9.81 4.84
CA VAL A 184 9.36 10.32 6.08
C VAL A 184 9.57 9.34 7.24
N PHE A 185 9.48 8.03 7.00
CA PHE A 185 9.76 7.00 8.01
C PHE A 185 11.24 6.98 8.42
N LEU A 186 12.15 7.12 7.45
CA LEU A 186 13.59 7.17 7.72
C LEU A 186 13.97 8.41 8.55
N ASP A 187 13.22 9.52 8.40
CA ASP A 187 13.33 10.71 9.25
C ASP A 187 12.71 10.54 10.65
N GLY A 188 12.07 9.40 10.94
CA GLY A 188 11.38 9.14 12.22
C GLY A 188 10.13 10.00 12.44
N LYS A 189 9.55 10.54 11.37
CA LYS A 189 8.34 11.36 11.44
C LYS A 189 7.10 10.46 11.40
N PRO A 190 6.06 10.73 12.21
CA PRO A 190 4.82 9.96 12.17
C PRO A 190 4.09 10.15 10.83
N ILE A 191 3.52 9.07 10.30
CA ILE A 191 2.79 9.03 9.03
C ILE A 191 1.41 8.42 9.26
N GLY A 192 0.38 8.99 8.62
CA GLY A 192 -0.97 8.45 8.62
C GLY A 192 -1.99 9.48 9.07
N ASP A 193 -3.19 8.98 9.39
CA ASP A 193 -4.22 9.82 9.98
C ASP A 193 -3.82 10.23 11.41
N GLY A 194 -3.56 11.52 11.57
CA GLY A 194 -3.27 12.11 12.86
C GLY A 194 -4.53 12.45 13.66
N ALA A 195 -5.74 12.42 13.08
CA ALA A 195 -6.95 12.91 13.72
C ALA A 195 -7.22 12.20 15.06
N GLY A 196 -7.18 10.87 15.08
CA GLY A 196 -7.31 10.07 16.30
C GLY A 196 -6.23 10.39 17.34
N PRO A 197 -4.93 10.19 17.03
CA PRO A 197 -3.84 10.48 17.97
C PRO A 197 -3.79 11.95 18.45
N LEU A 198 -4.10 12.92 17.59
CA LEU A 198 -4.15 14.35 17.94
C LEU A 198 -5.34 14.66 18.86
N LEU A 199 -6.51 14.04 18.63
CA LEU A 199 -7.66 14.17 19.53
C LEU A 199 -7.30 13.65 20.92
N VAL A 200 -6.70 12.46 21.01
CA VAL A 200 -6.26 11.89 22.29
C VAL A 200 -5.24 12.83 22.95
N HIS A 201 -4.24 13.30 22.22
CA HIS A 201 -3.27 14.25 22.77
C HIS A 201 -3.91 15.55 23.27
N ARG A 202 -4.92 16.06 22.56
CA ARG A 202 -5.63 17.30 22.93
C ARG A 202 -6.43 17.15 24.22
N ILE A 203 -7.03 15.99 24.47
CA ILE A 203 -7.84 15.72 25.66
C ILE A 203 -6.97 15.43 26.88
N VAL A 204 -6.00 14.53 26.74
CA VAL A 204 -5.23 14.03 27.89
C VAL A 204 -4.06 14.96 28.25
N GLY A 205 -3.57 15.73 27.27
CA GLY A 205 -2.44 16.63 27.46
C GLY A 205 -1.08 15.91 27.47
N PRO A 206 0.03 16.67 27.59
CA PRO A 206 1.38 16.17 27.38
C PRO A 206 1.96 15.35 28.54
N THR A 207 1.36 15.42 29.74
CA THR A 207 1.93 14.84 30.97
C THR A 207 1.33 13.48 31.33
N ALA A 208 0.35 13.01 30.58
CA ALA A 208 -0.36 11.79 30.94
C ALA A 208 0.38 10.55 30.48
N SER A 209 0.41 9.55 31.35
CA SER A 209 1.07 8.27 31.10
C SER A 209 0.07 7.30 30.45
N PRO A 210 0.38 6.72 29.28
CA PRO A 210 -0.42 5.65 28.71
C PRO A 210 -0.33 4.39 29.57
N THR A 211 -1.39 3.58 29.54
CA THR A 211 -1.34 2.18 29.99
C THR A 211 -1.48 1.26 28.79
N GLU A 212 -0.58 0.28 28.65
CA GLU A 212 -0.66 -0.73 27.60
C GLU A 212 -1.79 -1.72 27.88
N ILE A 213 -2.57 -2.04 26.85
CA ILE A 213 -3.69 -2.99 26.96
C ILE A 213 -3.43 -4.26 26.17
N VAL A 214 -2.99 -4.10 24.93
CA VAL A 214 -2.66 -5.15 23.95
C VAL A 214 -1.40 -4.68 23.20
N LYS A 215 -0.66 -5.60 22.58
CA LYS A 215 0.54 -5.30 21.78
C LYS A 215 0.35 -4.05 20.92
N ASP A 216 1.24 -3.09 21.12
CA ASP A 216 1.31 -1.82 20.40
C ASP A 216 0.03 -0.96 20.47
N THR A 217 -0.77 -1.13 21.53
CA THR A 217 -1.99 -0.33 21.77
C THR A 217 -2.09 0.12 23.21
N VAL A 218 -2.32 1.42 23.39
CA VAL A 218 -2.38 2.07 24.71
C VAL A 218 -3.72 2.73 24.93
N TYR A 219 -4.10 2.87 26.19
CA TYR A 219 -5.25 3.67 26.58
C TYR A 219 -4.88 4.72 27.64
N TYR A 220 -5.70 5.76 27.70
CA TYR A 220 -5.67 6.81 28.71
C TYR A 220 -7.03 6.93 29.38
N GLU A 221 -7.04 7.29 30.65
CA GLU A 221 -8.25 7.67 31.36
C GLU A 221 -8.32 9.20 31.46
N ALA A 222 -9.47 9.78 31.13
CA ALA A 222 -9.72 11.21 31.30
C ALA A 222 -11.16 11.45 31.79
N GLN A 223 -11.44 12.69 32.18
CA GLN A 223 -12.81 13.15 32.41
C GLN A 223 -13.16 14.27 31.46
N ILE A 224 -14.31 14.13 30.79
CA ILE A 224 -14.89 15.14 29.90
C ILE A 224 -16.32 15.39 30.40
N GLU A 225 -16.66 16.63 30.74
CA GLU A 225 -18.03 17.02 31.12
C GLU A 225 -18.67 16.10 32.17
N ASN A 226 -17.91 15.77 33.23
CA ASN A 226 -18.28 14.82 34.30
C ASN A 226 -18.51 13.36 33.85
N ARG A 227 -18.07 12.98 32.65
CA ARG A 227 -18.06 11.60 32.17
C ARG A 227 -16.64 11.06 32.18
N LYS A 228 -16.47 9.86 32.72
CA LYS A 228 -15.21 9.11 32.60
C LYS A 228 -15.10 8.60 31.17
N VAL A 229 -13.98 8.89 30.52
CA VAL A 229 -13.71 8.46 29.15
C VAL A 229 -12.41 7.66 29.10
N TYR A 230 -12.43 6.63 28.25
CA TYR A 230 -11.27 5.81 27.95
C TYR A 230 -10.86 6.07 26.51
N LEU A 231 -9.64 6.56 26.32
CA LEU A 231 -9.13 6.97 25.03
C LEU A 231 -8.10 5.96 24.56
N ILE A 232 -8.41 5.22 23.51
CA ILE A 232 -7.54 4.17 22.96
C ILE A 232 -6.83 4.70 21.71
N LYS A 233 -5.53 4.42 21.59
CA LYS A 233 -4.75 4.69 20.37
C LYS A 233 -3.61 3.69 20.21
N ALA A 234 -3.07 3.60 18.99
CA ALA A 234 -1.83 2.89 18.73
C ALA A 234 -0.66 3.48 19.56
N SER A 235 0.26 2.61 19.97
CA SER A 235 1.51 2.99 20.62
C SER A 235 2.43 3.65 19.61
N GLY A 236 3.18 4.67 20.00
CA GLY A 236 4.04 5.45 19.10
C GLY A 236 5.23 6.05 19.85
N PRO A 237 6.32 6.42 19.15
CA PRO A 237 6.38 6.86 17.74
C PRO A 237 6.76 5.77 16.72
N GLU A 238 6.61 4.50 17.06
CA GLU A 238 6.86 3.36 16.17
C GLU A 238 5.90 3.34 14.95
N SER A 239 6.29 2.62 13.89
CA SER A 239 5.48 2.45 12.68
C SER A 239 4.50 1.27 12.81
N ASN A 240 3.63 1.32 13.81
CA ASN A 240 2.57 0.32 14.01
C ASN A 240 1.18 0.95 13.87
N VAL A 241 0.21 0.11 13.54
CA VAL A 241 -1.22 0.49 13.47
C VAL A 241 -1.99 0.08 14.73
N GLY A 242 -1.33 -0.64 15.64
CA GLY A 242 -1.93 -1.24 16.84
C GLY A 242 -3.02 -2.26 16.53
N HIS A 243 -3.73 -2.67 17.59
CA HIS A 243 -4.81 -3.66 17.58
C HIS A 243 -6.05 -3.08 18.27
N PRO A 244 -6.65 -1.99 17.75
CA PRO A 244 -7.71 -1.24 18.44
C PRO A 244 -8.95 -2.09 18.73
N GLY A 245 -9.34 -3.01 17.84
CA GLY A 245 -10.47 -3.91 18.06
C GLY A 245 -10.28 -4.82 19.28
N PHE A 246 -9.13 -5.50 19.36
CA PHE A 246 -8.77 -6.32 20.52
C PHE A 246 -8.61 -5.47 21.80
N ALA A 247 -8.08 -4.26 21.67
CA ALA A 247 -7.93 -3.35 22.80
C ALA A 247 -9.28 -2.91 23.39
N VAL A 248 -10.27 -2.65 22.55
CA VAL A 248 -11.65 -2.36 22.97
C VAL A 248 -12.26 -3.58 23.66
N GLU A 249 -12.12 -4.78 23.08
CA GLU A 249 -12.65 -6.02 23.68
C GLU A 249 -12.05 -6.28 25.07
N GLU A 250 -10.73 -6.16 25.19
CA GLU A 250 -10.00 -6.36 26.44
C GLU A 250 -10.35 -5.29 27.49
N LEU A 251 -10.49 -4.02 27.08
CA LEU A 251 -10.92 -2.96 27.99
C LEU A 251 -12.34 -3.23 28.51
N LEU A 252 -13.26 -3.61 27.63
CA LEU A 252 -14.64 -3.91 28.01
C LEU A 252 -14.72 -5.07 29.00
N LYS A 253 -13.90 -6.12 28.83
CA LYS A 253 -13.79 -7.22 29.81
C LYS A 253 -13.35 -6.69 31.17
N ARG A 254 -12.25 -5.92 31.23
CA ARG A 254 -11.73 -5.34 32.48
C ARG A 254 -12.73 -4.40 33.17
N LEU A 255 -13.51 -3.63 32.42
CA LEU A 255 -14.53 -2.74 32.96
C LEU A 255 -15.73 -3.51 33.50
N ASN A 256 -16.19 -4.54 32.78
CA ASN A 256 -17.27 -5.40 33.23
C ASN A 256 -16.91 -6.15 34.52
N GLU A 257 -15.67 -6.63 34.65
CA GLU A 257 -15.16 -7.25 35.88
C GLU A 257 -15.16 -6.28 37.09
N ARG A 258 -14.98 -4.99 36.83
CA ARG A 258 -15.07 -3.91 37.84
C ARG A 258 -16.50 -3.42 38.09
N GLY A 259 -17.49 -3.96 37.38
CA GLY A 259 -18.88 -3.53 37.45
C GLY A 259 -19.17 -2.19 36.76
N GLU A 260 -18.23 -1.67 35.96
CA GLU A 260 -18.40 -0.44 35.18
C GLU A 260 -19.09 -0.76 33.84
N LYS A 261 -20.19 -0.05 33.52
CA LYS A 261 -20.90 -0.21 32.25
C LYS A 261 -20.49 0.88 31.25
N VAL A 262 -20.14 0.48 30.04
CA VAL A 262 -19.88 1.41 28.93
C VAL A 262 -21.18 1.78 28.24
N GLY A 263 -21.50 3.07 28.18
CA GLY A 263 -22.72 3.58 27.54
C GLY A 263 -22.59 3.81 26.04
N MET A 264 -21.38 4.05 25.53
CA MET A 264 -21.13 4.40 24.13
C MET A 264 -19.67 4.13 23.76
N ILE A 265 -19.44 3.70 22.52
CA ILE A 265 -18.13 3.61 21.89
C ILE A 265 -18.14 4.58 20.71
N VAL A 266 -17.14 5.45 20.62
CA VAL A 266 -16.99 6.43 19.54
C VAL A 266 -15.67 6.16 18.84
N THR A 267 -15.73 5.82 17.55
CA THR A 267 -14.55 5.68 16.69
C THR A 267 -14.33 6.99 15.95
N VAL A 268 -13.07 7.46 15.94
CA VAL A 268 -12.66 8.67 15.23
C VAL A 268 -11.62 8.28 14.21
N ASP A 269 -11.97 8.44 12.94
CA ASP A 269 -11.13 8.08 11.80
C ASP A 269 -11.26 9.15 10.71
N ALA A 270 -10.18 9.40 9.97
CA ALA A 270 -10.24 10.26 8.79
C ALA A 270 -10.71 9.45 7.58
N ALA A 271 -11.92 9.76 7.12
CA ALA A 271 -12.47 9.16 5.92
C ALA A 271 -11.62 9.49 4.68
N LEU A 272 -11.48 8.50 3.79
CA LEU A 272 -10.90 8.73 2.46
C LEU A 272 -11.83 9.63 1.66
N LYS A 273 -11.24 10.68 1.09
CA LYS A 273 -11.92 11.65 0.25
C LYS A 273 -11.85 11.23 -1.22
N LEU A 274 -12.98 11.24 -1.91
CA LEU A 274 -13.01 11.12 -3.37
C LEU A 274 -12.56 12.44 -4.04
N GLU A 275 -11.97 12.36 -5.24
CA GLU A 275 -11.41 13.54 -5.92
C GLU A 275 -12.47 14.64 -6.20
N GLY A 276 -13.76 14.31 -6.16
CA GLY A 276 -14.87 15.26 -6.32
C GLY A 276 -15.45 15.87 -5.04
N GLU A 277 -15.02 15.44 -3.85
CA GLU A 277 -15.58 15.92 -2.58
C GLU A 277 -14.88 17.20 -2.10
N ASN A 278 -15.43 17.87 -1.08
CA ASN A 278 -14.73 18.98 -0.43
C ASN A 278 -13.79 18.45 0.67
N THR A 279 -12.66 19.12 0.88
CA THR A 279 -11.74 18.73 1.96
C THR A 279 -12.30 19.21 3.30
N GLY A 280 -12.30 18.33 4.31
CA GLY A 280 -12.79 18.64 5.65
C GLY A 280 -14.31 18.52 5.80
N GLU A 281 -14.99 17.91 4.83
CA GLU A 281 -16.40 17.55 4.96
C GLU A 281 -16.56 16.44 6.00
N VAL A 282 -17.52 16.61 6.92
CA VAL A 282 -17.81 15.64 7.96
C VAL A 282 -18.87 14.68 7.45
N ALA A 283 -18.48 13.42 7.28
CA ALA A 283 -19.41 12.34 6.96
C ALA A 283 -19.71 11.54 8.23
N GLU A 284 -20.98 11.38 8.56
CA GLU A 284 -21.44 10.50 9.63
C GLU A 284 -21.91 9.17 9.03
N GLY A 285 -21.43 8.06 9.58
CA GLY A 285 -21.79 6.72 9.16
C GLY A 285 -22.04 5.81 10.35
N ALA A 286 -22.85 4.76 10.15
CA ALA A 286 -23.05 3.71 11.13
C ALA A 286 -22.29 2.44 10.70
N GLY A 287 -21.39 1.96 11.55
CA GLY A 287 -20.65 0.72 11.35
C GLY A 287 -19.42 0.60 12.25
N ALA A 288 -19.25 -0.57 12.88
CA ALA A 288 -18.03 -1.07 13.49
C ALA A 288 -18.17 -2.59 13.67
#